data_AF-A0A7Y3N4I0-F1
#
_entry.id   AF-A0A7Y3N4I0-F1
#
_cell.length_a   1.000
_cell.length_b   1.000
_cell.length_c   1.000
_cell.angle_alpha   90.00
_cell.angle_beta   90.00
_cell.angle_gamma   90.00
#
_symmetry.space_group_name_H-M   'P 1'
#
loop_
_entity.id
_entity.type
_entity.pdbx_description
1 polymer ?
#
loop_
_entity_poly.entity_id
_entity_poly.type
_entity_poly.pdbx_seq_one_letter_code
_entity_poly.pdbx_strand_id
1 'polypeptide(L)'
;MKKYIKQFGILLILGLSIFLVKQFCREVTGGFRITKICSNLTFSPEWETSPLSEEEAREVDLILDQEFTYLNKGAQCYAFVSQDGKYVLKFFKIPYVPPSFVKEISLPSFLHTWLDEKTWKKQSILQQEFTSYKIAYEKLKRETGLVYIHLNKTDTFHKKITIVDRLNIKHSLDLDKMEFLIQKKGTLAYPHLDALLKENKVEEAKECLRNLFKLIKTRAEKGILDTDPNLSKNFAFIGNTPIQIDNGRFFLISHEEMAKIPEQERARYVNRMTLIFRTWLKDDHGQLVEVFDEELQNLIQSGLF
;
A
#
# COMPACT_ATOMS: atom_id res chain seq x y z
N MET A 1 -52.00 12.01 -12.63
CA MET A 1 -50.91 11.28 -13.33
C MET A 1 -49.74 12.19 -13.75
N LYS A 2 -49.94 13.23 -14.57
CA LYS A 2 -48.85 14.15 -15.02
C LYS A 2 -48.05 14.82 -13.89
N LYS A 3 -48.69 15.20 -12.78
CA LYS A 3 -48.02 15.78 -11.59
C LYS A 3 -47.02 14.80 -10.94
N TYR A 4 -47.40 13.53 -10.80
CA TYR A 4 -46.55 12.50 -10.23
C TYR A 4 -45.37 12.16 -11.15
N ILE A 5 -45.58 12.15 -12.48
CA ILE A 5 -44.50 11.97 -13.46
C ILE A 5 -43.47 13.12 -13.37
N LYS A 6 -43.92 14.37 -13.26
CA LYS A 6 -43.03 15.53 -13.09
C LYS A 6 -42.25 15.45 -11.77
N GLN A 7 -42.92 15.11 -10.66
CA GLN A 7 -42.28 14.95 -9.35
C GLN A 7 -41.23 13.83 -9.36
N PHE A 8 -41.56 12.69 -9.97
CA PHE A 8 -40.62 11.58 -10.13
C PHE A 8 -39.41 11.97 -10.98
N GLY A 9 -39.62 12.68 -12.10
CA GLY A 9 -38.54 13.19 -12.93
C GLY A 9 -37.60 14.14 -12.18
N ILE A 10 -38.14 15.04 -11.35
CA ILE A 10 -37.34 15.94 -10.51
C ILE A 10 -36.50 15.15 -9.50
N LEU A 11 -37.08 14.16 -8.82
CA LEU A 11 -36.36 13.31 -7.86
C LEU A 11 -35.23 12.52 -8.52
N LEU A 12 -35.47 12.00 -9.74
CA LEU A 12 -34.46 11.28 -10.50
C LEU A 12 -33.30 12.20 -10.92
N ILE A 13 -33.60 13.41 -11.38
CA ILE A 13 -32.58 14.42 -11.72
C ILE A 13 -31.79 14.83 -10.47
N LEU A 14 -32.45 15.04 -9.34
CA LEU A 14 -31.78 15.38 -8.08
C LEU A 14 -30.86 14.24 -7.61
N GLY A 15 -31.35 13.01 -7.64
CA GLY A 15 -30.56 11.83 -7.29
C GLY A 15 -29.34 11.65 -8.19
N LEU A 16 -29.52 11.82 -9.52
CA LEU A 16 -28.42 11.79 -10.49
C LEU A 16 -27.42 12.93 -10.23
N SER A 17 -27.90 14.14 -9.95
CA SER A 17 -27.04 15.30 -9.67
C SER A 17 -26.19 15.09 -8.43
N ILE A 18 -26.77 14.57 -7.34
CA ILE A 18 -26.04 14.23 -6.11
C ILE A 18 -24.98 13.16 -6.40
N PHE A 19 -25.32 12.14 -7.18
CA PHE A 19 -24.37 11.10 -7.58
C PHE A 19 -23.21 11.66 -8.40
N LEU A 20 -23.49 12.52 -9.39
CA LEU A 20 -22.49 13.15 -10.24
C LEU A 20 -21.57 14.08 -9.45
N VAL A 21 -22.13 14.91 -8.55
CA VAL A 21 -21.34 15.78 -7.65
C VAL A 21 -20.42 14.93 -6.76
N LYS A 22 -20.93 13.85 -6.17
CA LYS A 22 -20.12 12.93 -5.36
C LYS A 22 -18.97 12.33 -6.17
N GLN A 23 -19.23 11.88 -7.40
CA GLN A 23 -18.21 11.29 -8.26
C GLN A 23 -17.18 12.36 -8.68
N PHE A 24 -17.62 13.56 -9.05
CA PHE A 24 -16.76 14.70 -9.33
C PHE A 24 -15.83 15.02 -8.15
N CYS A 25 -16.39 15.19 -6.94
CA CYS A 25 -15.60 15.44 -5.74
C CYS A 25 -14.58 14.33 -5.48
N ARG A 26 -14.95 13.06 -5.71
CA ARG A 26 -14.04 11.92 -5.54
C ARG A 26 -12.89 11.94 -6.54
N GLU A 27 -13.14 12.30 -7.79
CA GLU A 27 -12.09 12.41 -8.80
C GLU A 27 -11.16 13.58 -8.48
N VAL A 28 -11.72 14.77 -8.25
CA VAL A 28 -10.97 16.01 -8.03
C VAL A 28 -10.11 15.96 -6.76
N THR A 29 -10.63 15.38 -5.67
CA THR A 29 -9.85 15.19 -4.42
C THR A 29 -8.95 13.95 -4.42
N GLY A 30 -9.02 13.11 -5.46
CA GLY A 30 -8.50 11.74 -5.40
C GLY A 30 -9.22 10.90 -4.34
N GLY A 31 -10.31 11.37 -3.74
CA GLY A 31 -11.04 10.74 -2.65
C GLY A 31 -10.38 10.92 -1.29
N PHE A 32 -9.31 11.71 -1.18
CA PHE A 32 -8.66 12.06 0.07
C PHE A 32 -9.54 12.99 0.92
N ARG A 33 -9.55 12.75 2.23
CA ARG A 33 -10.16 13.58 3.27
C ARG A 33 -9.37 13.34 4.55
N ILE A 34 -9.14 14.38 5.35
CA ILE A 34 -8.42 14.29 6.63
C ILE A 34 -9.07 13.25 7.57
N THR A 35 -10.40 13.23 7.64
CA THR A 35 -11.14 12.26 8.45
C THR A 35 -10.94 10.79 8.05
N LYS A 36 -10.32 10.50 6.89
CA LYS A 36 -9.98 9.13 6.49
C LYS A 36 -8.59 8.69 6.95
N ILE A 37 -7.78 9.59 7.50
CA ILE A 37 -6.46 9.29 8.05
C ILE A 37 -6.40 9.53 9.55
N CYS A 38 -7.42 10.17 10.12
CA CYS A 38 -7.58 10.33 11.57
C CYS A 38 -8.33 9.13 12.15
N SER A 39 -7.75 8.54 13.19
CA SER A 39 -8.33 7.42 13.92
C SER A 39 -8.68 7.82 15.35
N ASN A 40 -9.47 6.99 16.03
CA ASN A 40 -9.58 6.97 17.51
C ASN A 40 -9.05 5.64 18.07
N LEU A 41 -8.08 5.03 17.39
CA LEU A 41 -7.48 3.78 17.84
C LEU A 41 -6.77 4.02 19.17
N THR A 42 -6.90 3.03 20.06
CA THR A 42 -6.16 2.97 21.32
C THR A 42 -4.81 2.31 21.09
N PHE A 43 -3.90 2.53 22.03
CA PHE A 43 -2.62 1.82 22.04
C PHE A 43 -2.81 0.30 21.99
N SER A 44 -1.95 -0.38 21.24
CA SER A 44 -1.87 -1.84 21.15
C SER A 44 -0.41 -2.29 21.22
N PRO A 45 -0.02 -3.15 22.17
CA PRO A 45 1.35 -3.68 22.25
C PRO A 45 1.79 -4.42 20.98
N GLU A 46 0.84 -5.05 20.27
CA GLU A 46 1.12 -5.80 19.03
C GLU A 46 1.62 -4.89 17.90
N TRP A 47 1.35 -3.59 17.97
CA TRP A 47 1.72 -2.59 16.98
C TRP A 47 3.04 -1.90 17.28
N GLU A 48 3.64 -2.14 18.46
CA GLU A 48 4.96 -1.63 18.73
C GLU A 48 5.99 -2.24 17.79
N THR A 49 6.92 -1.42 17.33
CA THR A 49 8.04 -1.83 16.49
C THR A 49 9.34 -1.54 17.19
N SER A 50 10.45 -2.12 16.70
CA SER A 50 11.78 -1.83 17.24
C SER A 50 12.05 -0.32 17.29
N PRO A 51 12.63 0.18 18.40
CA PRO A 51 12.99 1.58 18.53
C PRO A 51 14.03 1.97 17.48
N LEU A 52 13.99 3.23 17.05
CA LEU A 52 14.98 3.78 16.13
C LEU A 52 16.33 3.95 16.83
N SER A 53 17.43 3.73 16.10
CA SER A 53 18.74 4.23 16.54
C SER A 53 18.77 5.76 16.52
N GLU A 54 19.74 6.39 17.18
CA GLU A 54 19.89 7.85 17.16
C GLU A 54 20.14 8.39 15.74
N GLU A 55 20.84 7.65 14.88
CA GLU A 55 21.01 7.97 13.46
C GLU A 55 19.70 7.88 12.70
N GLU A 56 18.94 6.80 12.89
CA GLU A 56 17.65 6.61 12.21
C GLU A 56 16.62 7.66 12.66
N ALA A 57 16.60 8.00 13.95
CA ALA A 57 15.75 9.05 14.49
C ALA A 57 16.07 10.41 13.86
N ARG A 58 17.36 10.75 13.72
CA ARG A 58 17.79 11.98 13.03
C ARG A 58 17.41 11.98 11.55
N GLU A 59 17.57 10.86 10.85
CA GLU A 59 17.14 10.74 9.45
C GLU A 59 15.63 10.95 9.31
N VAL A 60 14.83 10.30 10.14
CA VAL A 60 13.37 10.43 10.15
C VAL A 60 12.95 11.87 10.45
N ASP A 61 13.58 12.51 11.41
CA ASP A 61 13.29 13.90 11.77
C ASP A 61 13.52 14.85 10.57
N LEU A 62 14.67 14.73 9.90
CA LEU A 62 15.01 15.51 8.70
C LEU A 62 14.02 15.27 7.54
N ILE A 63 13.57 14.03 7.35
CA ILE A 63 12.56 13.71 6.33
C ILE A 63 11.24 14.41 6.66
N LEU A 64 10.84 14.39 7.93
CA LEU A 64 9.56 14.94 8.39
C LEU A 64 9.55 16.48 8.49
N ASP A 65 10.68 17.16 8.39
CA ASP A 65 10.74 18.63 8.25
C ASP A 65 10.27 19.13 6.88
N GLN A 66 10.16 18.23 5.90
CA GLN A 66 9.75 18.59 4.55
C GLN A 66 8.24 18.76 4.45
N GLU A 67 7.80 19.56 3.48
CA GLU A 67 6.41 19.55 3.02
C GLU A 67 6.16 18.29 2.16
N PHE A 68 4.97 17.70 2.30
CA PHE A 68 4.59 16.50 1.56
C PHE A 68 3.38 16.75 0.66
N THR A 69 3.52 16.55 -0.64
CA THR A 69 2.43 16.79 -1.61
C THR A 69 1.75 15.49 -2.02
N TYR A 70 0.42 15.51 -2.19
CA TYR A 70 -0.37 14.36 -2.58
C TYR A 70 0.19 13.71 -3.85
N LEU A 71 0.58 12.44 -3.73
CA LEU A 71 1.11 11.64 -4.82
C LEU A 71 0.03 10.76 -5.42
N ASN A 72 -0.58 9.90 -4.59
CA ASN A 72 -1.59 8.94 -5.03
C ASN A 72 -2.35 8.32 -3.85
N LYS A 73 -3.26 7.39 -4.13
CA LYS A 73 -3.86 6.47 -3.14
C LYS A 73 -3.62 5.02 -3.55
N GLY A 74 -3.32 4.17 -2.58
CA GLY A 74 -3.38 2.72 -2.70
C GLY A 74 -4.73 2.18 -2.23
N ALA A 75 -4.83 0.88 -1.94
CA ALA A 75 -5.99 0.33 -1.23
C ALA A 75 -5.96 0.77 0.24
N GLN A 76 -4.84 0.53 0.93
CA GLN A 76 -4.66 0.74 2.37
C GLN A 76 -4.27 2.18 2.74
N CYS A 77 -3.53 2.90 1.89
CA CYS A 77 -2.95 4.19 2.28
C CYS A 77 -3.24 5.34 1.30
N TYR A 78 -3.12 6.58 1.79
CA TYR A 78 -2.86 7.76 0.96
C TYR A 78 -1.37 8.06 1.00
N ALA A 79 -0.79 8.37 -0.15
CA ALA A 79 0.65 8.59 -0.31
C ALA A 79 0.92 10.06 -0.66
N PHE A 80 1.91 10.64 0.00
CA PHE A 80 2.38 12.00 -0.22
C PHE A 80 3.89 11.97 -0.43
N VAL A 81 4.37 12.65 -1.46
CA VAL A 81 5.80 12.70 -1.79
C VAL A 81 6.45 13.88 -1.08
N SER A 82 7.66 13.68 -0.55
CA SER A 82 8.47 14.73 0.07
C SER A 82 8.86 15.80 -0.96
N GLN A 83 9.18 17.00 -0.47
CA GLN A 83 9.63 18.13 -1.29
C GLN A 83 10.85 17.79 -2.16
N ASP A 84 11.80 17.02 -1.64
CA ASP A 84 12.99 16.56 -2.38
C ASP A 84 12.70 15.42 -3.39
N GLY A 85 11.47 14.88 -3.40
CA GLY A 85 11.07 13.81 -4.29
C GLY A 85 11.66 12.43 -3.96
N LYS A 86 12.36 12.25 -2.83
CA LYS A 86 13.07 11.02 -2.46
C LYS A 86 12.28 10.10 -1.53
N TYR A 87 11.27 10.60 -0.84
CA TYR A 87 10.51 9.86 0.16
C TYR A 87 9.01 9.95 -0.10
N VAL A 88 8.28 8.96 0.42
CA VAL A 88 6.83 8.91 0.42
C VAL A 88 6.36 8.71 1.85
N LEU A 89 5.64 9.70 2.36
CA LEU A 89 4.87 9.60 3.59
C LEU A 89 3.50 8.99 3.27
N LYS A 90 3.17 7.88 3.90
CA LYS A 90 1.87 7.22 3.72
C LYS A 90 1.07 7.22 5.00
N PHE A 91 -0.18 7.64 4.90
CA PHE A 91 -1.15 7.57 5.98
C PHE A 91 -2.13 6.42 5.74
N PHE A 92 -2.38 5.62 6.77
CA PHE A 92 -3.34 4.52 6.70
C PHE A 92 -4.76 5.06 6.51
N LYS A 93 -5.56 4.35 5.73
CA LYS A 93 -6.97 4.64 5.56
C LYS A 93 -7.76 4.05 6.69
N ILE A 94 -8.21 4.90 7.58
CA ILE A 94 -9.01 4.51 8.71
C ILE A 94 -10.44 4.23 8.21
N PRO A 95 -10.97 3.02 8.45
CA PRO A 95 -12.34 2.72 8.10
C PRO A 95 -13.30 3.52 8.97
N TYR A 96 -14.35 4.07 8.36
CA TYR A 96 -15.41 4.74 9.11
C TYR A 96 -16.09 3.76 10.07
N VAL A 97 -16.05 4.10 11.36
CA VAL A 97 -16.82 3.47 12.44
C VAL A 97 -18.00 4.40 12.75
N PRO A 98 -19.26 3.89 12.76
CA PRO A 98 -20.40 4.70 13.15
C PRO A 98 -20.22 5.27 14.57
N PRO A 99 -20.65 6.52 14.83
CA PRO A 99 -20.68 7.07 16.18
C PRO A 99 -21.48 6.20 17.15
N SER A 100 -21.11 6.24 18.44
CA SER A 100 -21.76 5.45 19.50
C SER A 100 -23.27 5.69 19.59
N PHE A 101 -23.74 6.93 19.37
CA PHE A 101 -25.17 7.25 19.41
C PHE A 101 -26.00 6.47 18.37
N VAL A 102 -25.40 5.97 17.28
CA VAL A 102 -26.12 5.13 16.31
C VAL A 102 -26.58 3.82 16.96
N LYS A 103 -25.85 3.33 17.97
CA LYS A 103 -26.24 2.19 18.80
C LYS A 103 -27.37 2.52 19.78
N GLU A 104 -27.52 3.79 20.14
CA GLU A 104 -28.58 4.29 21.03
C GLU A 104 -29.91 4.50 20.29
N ILE A 105 -29.88 4.58 18.95
CA ILE A 105 -31.10 4.60 18.13
C ILE A 105 -31.77 3.23 18.21
N SER A 106 -33.07 3.20 18.49
CA SER A 106 -33.90 1.98 18.50
C SER A 106 -34.13 1.43 17.08
N LEU A 107 -33.05 0.95 16.44
CA LEU A 107 -33.10 0.20 15.20
C LEU A 107 -33.49 -1.26 15.48
N PRO A 108 -34.15 -1.95 14.53
CA PRO A 108 -34.33 -3.40 14.58
C PRO A 108 -33.00 -4.14 14.84
N SER A 109 -33.04 -5.20 15.67
CA SER A 109 -31.85 -5.94 16.10
C SER A 109 -30.97 -6.41 14.95
N PHE A 110 -31.55 -6.87 13.84
CA PHE A 110 -30.81 -7.31 12.67
C PHE A 110 -29.93 -6.21 12.04
N LEU A 111 -30.32 -4.93 12.16
CA LEU A 111 -29.51 -3.81 11.67
C LEU A 111 -28.31 -3.55 12.58
N HIS A 112 -28.49 -3.66 13.90
CA HIS A 112 -27.39 -3.54 14.86
C HIS A 112 -26.35 -4.64 14.66
N THR A 113 -26.79 -5.90 14.51
CA THR A 113 -25.90 -7.03 14.19
C THR A 113 -25.12 -6.79 12.90
N TRP A 114 -25.80 -6.36 11.83
CA TRP A 114 -25.16 -6.05 10.55
C TRP A 114 -24.13 -4.90 10.66
N LEU A 115 -24.43 -3.85 11.44
CA LEU A 115 -23.51 -2.74 11.66
C LEU A 115 -22.27 -3.18 12.44
N ASP A 116 -22.44 -4.03 13.46
CA ASP A 116 -21.36 -4.56 14.26
C ASP A 116 -20.46 -5.49 13.44
N GLU A 117 -21.03 -6.43 12.67
CA GLU A 117 -20.28 -7.31 11.76
C GLU A 117 -19.46 -6.51 10.75
N LYS A 118 -20.05 -5.47 10.17
CA LYS A 118 -19.37 -4.60 9.20
C LYS A 118 -18.23 -3.81 9.84
N THR A 119 -18.42 -3.36 11.08
CA THR A 119 -17.40 -2.63 11.84
C THR A 119 -16.26 -3.56 12.23
N TRP A 120 -16.57 -4.74 12.75
CA TRP A 120 -15.61 -5.78 13.09
C TRP A 120 -14.76 -6.18 11.87
N LYS A 121 -15.40 -6.45 10.72
CA LYS A 121 -14.70 -6.79 9.48
C LYS A 121 -13.73 -5.70 9.01
N LYS A 122 -14.10 -4.43 9.19
CA LYS A 122 -13.22 -3.30 8.86
C LYS A 122 -12.03 -3.21 9.81
N GLN A 123 -12.25 -3.41 11.09
CA GLN A 123 -11.20 -3.42 12.10
C GLN A 123 -10.24 -4.59 11.88
N SER A 124 -10.73 -5.79 11.58
CA SER A 124 -9.88 -6.96 11.32
C SER A 124 -9.02 -6.78 10.07
N ILE A 125 -9.54 -6.14 9.02
CA ILE A 125 -8.74 -5.77 7.85
C ILE A 125 -7.62 -4.79 8.24
N LEU A 126 -7.93 -3.74 9.01
CA LEU A 126 -6.91 -2.78 9.46
C LEU A 126 -5.83 -3.45 10.30
N GLN A 127 -6.22 -4.35 11.21
CA GLN A 127 -5.27 -5.14 12.01
C GLN A 127 -4.36 -5.98 11.12
N GLN A 128 -4.92 -6.66 10.13
CA GLN A 128 -4.13 -7.42 9.15
C GLN A 128 -3.14 -6.53 8.39
N GLU A 129 -3.56 -5.33 7.99
CA GLU A 129 -2.69 -4.37 7.32
C GLU A 129 -1.54 -3.94 8.23
N PHE A 130 -1.81 -3.62 9.50
CA PHE A 130 -0.79 -3.20 10.47
C PHE A 130 0.22 -4.31 10.72
N THR A 131 -0.25 -5.54 10.95
CA THR A 131 0.62 -6.72 11.08
C THR A 131 1.50 -6.91 9.85
N SER A 132 0.93 -6.77 8.66
CA SER A 132 1.65 -6.88 7.39
C SER A 132 2.76 -5.85 7.25
N TYR A 133 2.48 -4.58 7.56
CA TYR A 133 3.49 -3.52 7.50
C TYR A 133 4.55 -3.64 8.61
N LYS A 134 4.18 -4.16 9.79
CA LYS A 134 5.14 -4.50 10.84
C LYS A 134 6.10 -5.60 10.39
N ILE A 135 5.59 -6.69 9.77
CA ILE A 135 6.42 -7.73 9.16
C ILE A 135 7.39 -7.12 8.14
N ALA A 136 6.89 -6.24 7.27
CA ALA A 136 7.71 -5.55 6.29
C ALA A 136 8.83 -4.72 6.93
N TYR A 137 8.50 -3.95 7.97
CA TYR A 137 9.44 -3.10 8.67
C TYR A 137 10.50 -3.90 9.42
N GLU A 138 10.12 -4.96 10.13
CA GLU A 138 11.05 -5.71 10.99
C GLU A 138 11.88 -6.73 10.21
N LYS A 139 11.35 -7.31 9.13
CA LYS A 139 12.01 -8.41 8.40
C LYS A 139 12.48 -8.03 7.00
N LEU A 140 11.93 -6.98 6.39
CA LEU A 140 12.18 -6.59 5.00
C LEU A 140 12.45 -5.08 4.85
N LYS A 141 12.99 -4.41 5.88
CA LYS A 141 13.19 -2.95 5.89
C LYS A 141 13.90 -2.45 4.62
N ARG A 142 14.97 -3.14 4.21
CA ARG A 142 15.77 -2.80 3.02
C ARG A 142 15.03 -3.09 1.73
N GLU A 143 14.48 -4.30 1.62
CA GLU A 143 13.77 -4.80 0.44
C GLU A 143 12.46 -4.05 0.18
N THR A 144 11.90 -3.39 1.18
CA THR A 144 10.70 -2.56 1.03
C THR A 144 11.02 -1.08 1.00
N GLY A 145 12.27 -0.69 1.22
CA GLY A 145 12.66 0.71 1.35
C GLY A 145 11.96 1.45 2.50
N LEU A 146 11.39 0.74 3.49
CA LEU A 146 10.78 1.36 4.65
C LEU A 146 11.86 2.03 5.50
N VAL A 147 11.62 3.29 5.85
CA VAL A 147 12.50 4.07 6.73
C VAL A 147 11.96 4.03 8.15
N TYR A 148 10.65 4.24 8.29
CA TYR A 148 9.98 4.29 9.58
C TYR A 148 8.50 3.89 9.47
N ILE A 149 7.94 3.42 10.58
CA ILE A 149 6.52 3.10 10.73
C ILE A 149 6.06 3.54 12.13
N HIS A 150 4.90 4.16 12.19
CA HIS A 150 4.26 4.65 13.40
C HIS A 150 2.81 4.15 13.42
N LEU A 151 2.55 3.09 14.18
CA LEU A 151 1.23 2.45 14.26
C LEU A 151 0.48 2.75 15.54
N ASN A 152 1.21 3.07 16.62
CA ASN A 152 0.65 3.52 17.88
C ASN A 152 0.75 5.03 17.97
N LYS A 153 -0.27 5.68 18.51
CA LYS A 153 -0.19 7.10 18.86
C LYS A 153 0.76 7.30 20.04
N THR A 154 1.45 8.42 20.04
CA THR A 154 2.45 8.77 21.05
C THR A 154 2.22 10.18 21.59
N ASP A 155 3.16 10.64 22.40
CA ASP A 155 3.30 12.03 22.81
C ASP A 155 4.79 12.38 22.90
N THR A 156 5.56 11.94 21.91
CA THR A 156 7.03 11.99 21.93
C THR A 156 7.62 12.67 20.71
N PHE A 157 6.91 12.71 19.58
CA PHE A 157 7.38 13.42 18.39
C PHE A 157 7.29 14.93 18.58
N HIS A 158 6.20 15.41 19.19
CA HIS A 158 5.84 16.82 19.33
C HIS A 158 5.99 17.60 18.02
N LYS A 159 5.74 16.93 16.89
CA LYS A 159 6.04 17.43 15.55
C LYS A 159 4.76 17.58 14.74
N LYS A 160 4.58 18.78 14.19
CA LYS A 160 3.56 19.05 13.19
C LYS A 160 4.17 19.07 11.82
N ILE A 161 3.55 18.37 10.89
CA ILE A 161 3.93 18.41 9.48
C ILE A 161 2.90 19.15 8.65
N THR A 162 3.31 19.55 7.45
CA THR A 162 2.40 20.09 6.44
C THR A 162 2.26 19.10 5.29
N ILE A 163 1.03 18.68 5.03
CA ILE A 163 0.68 17.96 3.82
C ILE A 163 -0.13 18.85 2.88
N VAL A 164 0.07 18.69 1.59
CA VAL A 164 -0.65 19.40 0.53
C VAL A 164 -1.51 18.41 -0.23
N ASP A 165 -2.83 18.62 -0.27
CA ASP A 165 -3.72 17.73 -1.00
C ASP A 165 -3.74 17.99 -2.51
N ARG A 166 -4.54 17.21 -3.25
CA ARG A 166 -4.66 17.33 -4.71
C ARG A 166 -5.22 18.68 -5.19
N LEU A 167 -5.85 19.45 -4.30
CA LEU A 167 -6.38 20.79 -4.58
C LEU A 167 -5.44 21.90 -4.13
N ASN A 168 -4.20 21.56 -3.78
CA ASN A 168 -3.20 22.46 -3.20
C ASN A 168 -3.61 23.08 -1.86
N ILE A 169 -4.55 22.43 -1.13
CA ILE A 169 -4.91 22.86 0.22
C ILE A 169 -3.88 22.27 1.19
N LYS A 170 -3.32 23.15 2.03
CA LYS A 170 -2.37 22.78 3.07
C LYS A 170 -3.11 22.32 4.33
N HIS A 171 -2.68 21.20 4.89
CA HIS A 171 -3.19 20.66 6.15
C HIS A 171 -2.03 20.47 7.12
N SER A 172 -2.18 20.98 8.33
CA SER A 172 -1.23 20.75 9.41
C SER A 172 -1.66 19.54 10.23
N LEU A 173 -0.78 18.55 10.36
CA LEU A 173 -1.06 17.30 11.08
C LEU A 173 -0.09 17.13 12.24
N ASP A 174 -0.61 16.78 13.41
CA ASP A 174 0.19 16.36 14.55
C ASP A 174 0.53 14.87 14.43
N LEU A 175 1.81 14.54 14.26
CA LEU A 175 2.27 13.18 14.00
C LEU A 175 2.04 12.23 15.17
N ASP A 176 2.07 12.74 16.40
CA ASP A 176 1.79 11.95 17.60
C ASP A 176 0.38 11.34 17.56
N LYS A 177 -0.53 11.91 16.76
CA LYS A 177 -1.93 11.49 16.68
C LYS A 177 -2.27 10.71 15.41
N MET A 178 -1.27 10.36 14.59
CA MET A 178 -1.49 9.73 13.28
C MET A 178 -0.81 8.37 13.17
N GLU A 179 -1.45 7.43 12.48
CA GLU A 179 -0.79 6.21 12.02
C GLU A 179 -0.22 6.42 10.62
N PHE A 180 1.10 6.28 10.47
CA PHE A 180 1.80 6.56 9.22
C PHE A 180 3.04 5.71 9.03
N LEU A 181 3.60 5.78 7.82
CA LEU A 181 4.91 5.22 7.52
C LEU A 181 5.67 6.09 6.53
N ILE A 182 6.99 5.97 6.55
CA ILE A 182 7.90 6.62 5.62
C ILE A 182 8.58 5.53 4.80
N GLN A 183 8.54 5.69 3.48
CA GLN A 183 9.17 4.78 2.54
C GLN A 183 10.00 5.58 1.54
N LYS A 184 11.15 5.03 1.10
CA LYS A 184 11.89 5.60 -0.02
C LYS A 184 11.05 5.55 -1.30
N LYS A 185 11.13 6.60 -2.11
CA LYS A 185 10.43 6.68 -3.39
C LYS A 185 11.27 6.03 -4.48
N GLY A 186 10.70 5.01 -5.13
CA GLY A 186 11.27 4.41 -6.34
C GLY A 186 10.47 4.75 -7.59
N THR A 187 11.04 4.44 -8.75
CA THR A 187 10.34 4.42 -10.04
C THR A 187 9.74 3.04 -10.26
N LEU A 188 8.46 2.95 -10.63
CA LEU A 188 7.80 1.65 -10.85
C LEU A 188 8.59 0.78 -11.84
N ALA A 189 8.51 -0.55 -11.68
CA ALA A 189 9.33 -1.50 -12.44
C ALA A 189 9.22 -1.32 -13.96
N TYR A 190 8.00 -1.16 -14.49
CA TYR A 190 7.76 -1.01 -15.93
C TYR A 190 8.42 0.24 -16.50
N PRO A 191 8.09 1.47 -16.03
CA PRO A 191 8.69 2.68 -16.59
C PRO A 191 10.21 2.75 -16.36
N HIS A 192 10.73 2.14 -15.29
CA HIS A 192 12.18 2.10 -15.07
C HIS A 192 12.89 1.23 -16.12
N LEU A 193 12.41 0.00 -16.34
CA LEU A 193 13.00 -0.89 -17.35
C LEU A 193 12.82 -0.32 -18.77
N ASP A 194 11.65 0.21 -19.10
CA ASP A 194 11.40 0.85 -20.39
C ASP A 194 12.37 2.02 -20.65
N ALA A 195 12.65 2.84 -19.63
CA ALA A 195 13.65 3.92 -19.73
C ALA A 195 15.06 3.38 -20.02
N LEU A 196 15.51 2.34 -19.31
CA LEU A 196 16.83 1.72 -19.55
C LEU A 196 16.95 1.18 -20.98
N LEU A 197 15.91 0.52 -21.48
CA LEU A 197 15.93 -0.06 -22.82
C LEU A 197 15.91 1.03 -23.91
N LYS A 198 15.16 2.11 -23.72
CA LYS A 198 15.17 3.29 -24.61
C LYS A 198 16.54 3.97 -24.66
N GLU A 199 17.29 3.91 -23.55
CA GLU A 199 18.67 4.41 -23.46
C GLU A 199 19.72 3.38 -23.93
N ASN A 200 19.31 2.24 -24.51
CA ASN A 200 20.18 1.12 -24.92
C ASN A 200 21.01 0.50 -23.78
N LYS A 201 20.58 0.66 -22.52
CA LYS A 201 21.21 0.07 -21.32
C LYS A 201 20.68 -1.33 -21.02
N VAL A 202 20.80 -2.23 -22.00
CA VAL A 202 20.19 -3.57 -21.95
C VAL A 202 20.74 -4.42 -20.80
N GLU A 203 22.05 -4.39 -20.58
CA GLU A 203 22.68 -5.16 -19.49
C GLU A 203 22.27 -4.66 -18.10
N GLU A 204 22.08 -3.35 -17.93
CA GLU A 204 21.55 -2.80 -16.68
C GLU A 204 20.11 -3.27 -16.44
N ALA A 205 19.27 -3.29 -17.48
CA ALA A 205 17.89 -3.78 -17.37
C ALA A 205 17.82 -5.29 -17.04
N LYS A 206 18.71 -6.10 -17.63
CA LYS A 206 18.87 -7.52 -17.25
C LYS A 206 19.26 -7.65 -15.78
N GLU A 207 20.21 -6.84 -15.32
CA GLU A 207 20.65 -6.86 -13.93
C GLU A 207 19.53 -6.42 -12.96
N CYS A 208 18.72 -5.43 -13.34
CA CYS A 208 17.51 -5.07 -12.59
C CYS A 208 16.54 -6.24 -12.45
N LEU A 209 16.33 -7.04 -13.51
CA LEU A 209 15.50 -8.23 -13.45
C LEU A 209 16.06 -9.29 -12.50
N ARG A 210 17.35 -9.61 -12.59
CA ARG A 210 18.00 -10.55 -11.67
C ARG A 210 17.84 -10.11 -10.23
N ASN A 211 18.09 -8.83 -9.95
CA ASN A 211 17.92 -8.28 -8.62
C ASN A 211 16.46 -8.33 -8.14
N LEU A 212 15.48 -8.15 -9.04
CA LEU A 212 14.06 -8.26 -8.71
C LEU A 212 13.71 -9.67 -8.27
N PHE A 213 14.15 -10.70 -9.00
CA PHE A 213 13.95 -12.10 -8.60
C PHE A 213 14.70 -12.45 -7.31
N LYS A 214 15.91 -11.91 -7.12
CA LYS A 214 16.64 -12.04 -5.86
C LYS A 214 15.85 -11.48 -4.68
N LEU A 215 15.21 -10.33 -4.82
CA LEU A 215 14.34 -9.76 -3.78
C LEU A 215 13.17 -10.70 -3.46
N ILE A 216 12.49 -11.22 -4.49
CA ILE A 216 11.38 -12.18 -4.31
C ILE A 216 11.86 -13.43 -3.55
N LYS A 217 13.03 -13.95 -3.93
CA LYS A 217 13.64 -15.10 -3.28
C LYS A 217 13.96 -14.82 -1.82
N THR A 218 14.61 -13.70 -1.52
CA THR A 218 14.92 -13.28 -0.14
C THR A 218 13.67 -13.16 0.72
N ARG A 219 12.56 -12.65 0.16
CA ARG A 219 11.28 -12.59 0.86
C ARG A 219 10.75 -14.00 1.20
N ALA A 220 10.83 -14.92 0.25
CA ALA A 220 10.40 -16.31 0.44
C ALA A 220 11.27 -17.07 1.47
N GLU A 221 12.59 -16.91 1.41
CA GLU A 221 13.56 -17.48 2.36
C GLU A 221 13.30 -17.01 3.80
N LYS A 222 12.78 -15.80 3.97
CA LYS A 222 12.36 -15.26 5.27
C LYS A 222 11.00 -15.78 5.74
N GLY A 223 10.36 -16.67 4.99
CA GLY A 223 9.04 -17.24 5.29
C GLY A 223 7.90 -16.22 5.13
N ILE A 224 8.03 -15.25 4.22
CA ILE A 224 7.03 -14.18 4.04
C ILE A 224 6.31 -14.36 2.70
N LEU A 225 5.02 -14.69 2.77
CA LEU A 225 4.16 -14.77 1.59
C LEU A 225 3.37 -13.48 1.39
N ASP A 226 2.97 -13.21 0.14
CA ASP A 226 2.19 -12.02 -0.23
C ASP A 226 0.96 -12.45 -1.01
N THR A 227 -0.23 -12.12 -0.50
CA THR A 227 -1.47 -12.52 -1.17
C THR A 227 -1.74 -11.78 -2.48
N ASP A 228 -1.03 -10.68 -2.76
CA ASP A 228 -1.10 -9.90 -4.02
C ASP A 228 0.30 -9.58 -4.56
N PRO A 229 1.07 -10.57 -5.05
CA PRO A 229 2.49 -10.42 -5.36
C PRO A 229 2.76 -9.81 -6.76
N ASN A 230 1.88 -8.94 -7.27
CA ASN A 230 1.93 -8.54 -8.68
C ASN A 230 3.18 -7.68 -9.00
N LEU A 231 4.12 -8.23 -9.80
CA LEU A 231 5.37 -7.55 -10.17
C LEU A 231 5.16 -6.21 -10.89
N SER A 232 4.06 -6.08 -11.63
CA SER A 232 3.79 -4.88 -12.43
C SER A 232 3.41 -3.64 -11.61
N LYS A 233 2.89 -3.84 -10.40
CA LYS A 233 2.28 -2.75 -9.61
C LYS A 233 2.98 -2.54 -8.28
N ASN A 234 3.54 -3.60 -7.71
CA ASN A 234 3.95 -3.60 -6.31
C ASN A 234 5.46 -3.44 -6.13
N PHE A 235 6.21 -3.29 -7.23
CA PHE A 235 7.66 -3.17 -7.23
C PHE A 235 8.12 -1.91 -7.94
N ALA A 236 9.19 -1.34 -7.41
CA ALA A 236 9.84 -0.14 -7.92
C ALA A 236 11.36 -0.28 -7.80
N PHE A 237 12.11 0.64 -8.39
CA PHE A 237 13.56 0.70 -8.34
C PHE A 237 14.04 2.05 -7.79
N ILE A 238 15.08 2.01 -6.96
CA ILE A 238 15.88 3.16 -6.55
C ILE A 238 17.26 2.97 -7.18
N GLY A 239 17.58 3.76 -8.20
CA GLY A 239 18.66 3.39 -9.12
C GLY A 239 18.34 2.03 -9.73
N ASN A 240 19.26 1.07 -9.63
CA ASN A 240 19.05 -0.30 -10.13
C ASN A 240 18.66 -1.29 -9.00
N THR A 241 18.44 -0.81 -7.78
CA THR A 241 18.04 -1.66 -6.64
C THR A 241 16.52 -1.75 -6.55
N PRO A 242 15.92 -2.95 -6.63
CA PRO A 242 14.49 -3.12 -6.50
C PRO A 242 14.03 -2.95 -5.05
N ILE A 243 12.81 -2.46 -4.89
CA ILE A 243 12.07 -2.43 -3.65
C ILE A 243 10.62 -2.85 -3.88
N GLN A 244 10.01 -3.50 -2.89
CA GLN A 244 8.58 -3.77 -2.85
C GLN A 244 7.86 -2.62 -2.12
N ILE A 245 6.93 -1.95 -2.82
CA ILE A 245 6.28 -0.72 -2.36
C ILE A 245 4.86 -0.93 -1.82
N ASP A 246 4.20 -2.05 -2.15
CA ASP A 246 2.94 -2.47 -1.54
C ASP A 246 3.18 -3.65 -0.61
N ASN A 247 3.00 -3.41 0.69
CA ASN A 247 3.34 -4.32 1.78
C ASN A 247 2.13 -4.61 2.67
N GLY A 248 0.90 -4.39 2.19
CA GLY A 248 -0.29 -4.52 3.03
C GLY A 248 -0.95 -5.91 3.00
N ARG A 249 -0.24 -6.93 2.48
CA ARG A 249 -0.75 -8.27 2.20
C ARG A 249 0.21 -9.41 2.58
N PHE A 250 1.21 -9.11 3.39
CA PHE A 250 2.18 -10.05 3.95
C PHE A 250 1.62 -10.85 5.12
N PHE A 251 2.07 -12.10 5.18
CA PHE A 251 1.89 -12.98 6.33
C PHE A 251 3.08 -13.92 6.44
N LEU A 252 3.34 -14.38 7.65
CA LEU A 252 4.40 -15.35 7.93
C LEU A 252 3.87 -16.76 7.71
N ILE A 253 4.72 -17.62 7.17
CA ILE A 253 4.49 -19.04 7.04
C ILE A 253 5.78 -19.77 7.41
N SER A 254 5.66 -20.87 8.16
CA SER A 254 6.81 -21.74 8.41
C SER A 254 7.17 -22.57 7.18
N HIS A 255 8.41 -23.05 7.11
CA HIS A 255 8.84 -23.96 6.05
C HIS A 255 7.98 -25.25 6.02
N GLU A 256 7.56 -25.73 7.19
CA GLU A 256 6.68 -26.91 7.29
C GLU A 256 5.29 -26.65 6.72
N GLU A 257 4.71 -25.47 6.98
CA GLU A 257 3.43 -25.07 6.41
C GLU A 257 3.53 -24.85 4.90
N MET A 258 4.63 -24.24 4.44
CA MET A 258 4.89 -24.04 3.02
C MET A 258 5.00 -25.37 2.27
N ALA A 259 5.67 -26.37 2.84
CA ALA A 259 5.78 -27.71 2.26
C ALA A 259 4.43 -28.44 2.13
N LYS A 260 3.44 -28.08 2.96
CA LYS A 260 2.08 -28.64 2.91
C LYS A 260 1.22 -28.01 1.80
N ILE A 261 1.61 -26.85 1.27
CA ILE A 261 0.86 -26.20 0.18
C ILE A 261 0.98 -27.08 -1.07
N PRO A 262 -0.13 -27.48 -1.72
CA PRO A 262 -0.08 -28.27 -2.94
C PRO A 262 0.72 -27.60 -4.05
N GLU A 263 1.48 -28.38 -4.83
CA GLU A 263 2.29 -27.88 -5.95
C GLU A 263 1.49 -27.02 -6.95
N GLN A 264 0.21 -27.34 -7.16
CA GLN A 264 -0.66 -26.56 -8.03
C GLN A 264 -0.97 -25.15 -7.48
N GLU A 265 -1.10 -25.00 -6.16
CA GLU A 265 -1.36 -23.70 -5.53
C GLU A 265 -0.11 -22.83 -5.52
N ARG A 266 1.02 -23.48 -5.24
CA ARG A 266 2.39 -22.98 -5.40
C ARG A 266 2.65 -22.43 -6.82
N ALA A 267 2.38 -23.23 -7.85
CA ALA A 267 2.45 -22.78 -9.24
C ALA A 267 1.48 -21.64 -9.57
N ARG A 268 0.25 -21.66 -9.03
CA ARG A 268 -0.72 -20.55 -9.18
C ARG A 268 -0.22 -19.26 -8.54
N TYR A 269 0.46 -19.34 -7.40
CA TYR A 269 1.07 -18.17 -6.75
C TYR A 269 2.13 -17.54 -7.66
N VAL A 270 3.08 -18.35 -8.15
CA VAL A 270 4.14 -17.90 -9.06
C VAL A 270 3.56 -17.30 -10.33
N ASN A 271 2.54 -17.93 -10.92
CA ASN A 271 1.87 -17.42 -12.11
C ASN A 271 1.18 -16.07 -11.86
N ARG A 272 0.48 -15.88 -10.73
CA ARG A 272 -0.15 -14.58 -10.40
C ARG A 272 0.86 -13.45 -10.26
N MET A 273 2.05 -13.76 -9.75
CA MET A 273 3.16 -12.81 -9.61
C MET A 273 3.76 -12.41 -10.97
N THR A 274 3.93 -13.37 -11.88
CA THR A 274 4.84 -13.24 -13.04
C THR A 274 4.14 -13.13 -14.39
N LEU A 275 2.93 -13.67 -14.56
CA LEU A 275 2.31 -13.85 -15.88
C LEU A 275 2.16 -12.53 -16.65
N ILE A 276 1.55 -11.52 -16.02
CA ILE A 276 1.31 -10.21 -16.66
C ILE A 276 2.64 -9.54 -17.01
N PHE A 277 3.63 -9.64 -16.13
CA PHE A 277 4.97 -9.10 -16.34
C PHE A 277 5.66 -9.76 -17.54
N ARG A 278 5.58 -11.08 -17.64
CA ARG A 278 6.14 -11.83 -18.76
C ARG A 278 5.48 -11.49 -20.09
N THR A 279 4.15 -11.37 -20.12
CA THR A 279 3.42 -10.97 -21.33
C THR A 279 3.91 -9.61 -21.83
N TRP A 280 4.01 -8.63 -20.93
CA TRP A 280 4.54 -7.31 -21.27
C TRP A 280 5.98 -7.36 -21.83
N LEU A 281 6.88 -8.15 -21.22
CA LEU A 281 8.23 -8.33 -21.76
C LEU A 281 8.25 -8.93 -23.17
N LYS A 282 7.35 -9.87 -23.48
CA LYS A 282 7.28 -10.47 -24.81
C LYS A 282 6.81 -9.50 -25.87
N ASP A 283 5.83 -8.68 -25.53
CA ASP A 283 5.18 -7.77 -26.47
C ASP A 283 6.10 -6.58 -26.78
N ASP A 284 6.76 -6.01 -25.77
CA ASP A 284 7.49 -4.74 -25.90
C ASP A 284 9.02 -4.88 -25.80
N HIS A 285 9.55 -5.93 -25.14
CA HIS A 285 10.94 -6.00 -24.69
C HIS A 285 11.57 -7.40 -24.79
N GLY A 286 11.45 -8.04 -25.96
CA GLY A 286 11.84 -9.43 -26.18
C GLY A 286 13.26 -9.82 -25.72
N GLN A 287 14.21 -8.87 -25.72
CA GLN A 287 15.59 -9.06 -25.26
C GLN A 287 15.74 -9.37 -23.76
N LEU A 288 14.70 -9.15 -22.96
CA LEU A 288 14.70 -9.45 -21.53
C LEU A 288 14.01 -10.78 -21.20
N VAL A 289 13.31 -11.40 -22.17
CA VAL A 289 12.49 -12.60 -21.93
C VAL A 289 13.34 -13.80 -21.53
N GLU A 290 14.51 -13.97 -22.14
CA GLU A 290 15.41 -15.08 -21.82
C GLU A 290 15.88 -15.02 -20.36
N VAL A 291 16.40 -13.86 -19.91
CA VAL A 291 16.83 -13.66 -18.52
C VAL A 291 15.66 -13.79 -17.55
N PHE A 292 14.48 -13.31 -17.92
CA PHE A 292 13.28 -13.47 -17.10
C PHE A 292 12.89 -14.95 -16.92
N ASP A 293 12.90 -15.72 -18.01
CA ASP A 293 12.53 -17.13 -18.00
C ASP A 293 13.55 -17.96 -17.21
N GLU A 294 14.85 -17.65 -17.34
CA GLU A 294 15.91 -18.27 -16.55
C GLU A 294 15.71 -18.03 -15.04
N GLU A 295 15.53 -16.77 -14.62
CA GLU A 295 15.33 -16.42 -13.21
C GLU A 295 14.03 -16.99 -12.64
N LEU A 296 12.98 -17.08 -13.46
CA LEU A 296 11.74 -17.73 -13.08
C LEU A 296 11.93 -19.23 -12.84
N GLN A 297 12.68 -19.92 -13.69
CA GLN A 297 12.99 -21.34 -13.49
C GLN A 297 13.84 -21.54 -12.23
N ASN A 298 14.85 -20.68 -12.01
CA ASN A 298 15.67 -20.71 -10.79
C ASN A 298 14.81 -20.52 -9.53
N LEU A 299 13.82 -19.61 -9.58
CA LEU A 299 12.89 -19.38 -8.48
C LEU A 299 12.04 -20.63 -8.19
N ILE A 300 11.51 -21.28 -9.23
CA ILE A 300 10.69 -22.50 -9.09
C ILE A 300 11.54 -23.66 -8.55
N GLN A 301 12.75 -23.85 -9.08
CA GLN A 301 13.66 -24.92 -8.67
C GLN A 301 14.18 -24.76 -7.24
N SER A 302 14.14 -23.55 -6.68
CA SER A 302 14.55 -23.31 -5.29
C SER A 302 13.68 -24.03 -4.25
N GLY A 303 12.48 -24.48 -4.63
CA GLY A 303 11.54 -25.13 -3.71
C GLY A 303 10.90 -24.19 -2.69
N LEU A 304 11.16 -22.88 -2.77
CA LEU A 304 10.58 -21.84 -1.91
C LEU A 304 9.14 -21.48 -2.31
N PHE A 305 8.66 -22.00 -3.44
CA PHE A 305 7.37 -21.63 -4.02
C PHE A 305 6.59 -22.77 -4.60
#